data_AF-A0A0G2AXQ6-F1
#
_entry.id   AF-A0A0G2AXQ6-F1
#
_cell.length_a   1.000
_cell.length_b   1.000
_cell.length_c   1.000
_cell.angle_alpha   90.00
_cell.angle_beta   90.00
_cell.angle_gamma   90.00
#
_symmetry.space_group_name_H-M   'P 1'
#
loop_
_entity.id
_entity.type
_entity.pdbx_description
1 polymer ?
#
loop_
_entity_poly.entity_id
_entity_poly.type
_entity_poly.pdbx_seq_one_letter_code
_entity_poly.pdbx_strand_id
1 'polypeptide(L)'
;MGHTPSACGNLRARGFTLIELLVVISIISLLAVILTASLMTARQKARDTRRLTDIKTIANALEFYNMDEGHYPIATEWATGCGHAGSSWIPDGDNYDWSTEYLPDMPRDPSENCSALNQHTYAYWSDGSNYQITTQLESSVPPDTGGNNYSFDGTSFQPFIDTAPFTAAFSSLAPDPTNQSPIPIVVSFARSVVDFTQSSVSVVRGFVSGFSPVLATLYNIFVTPTDNDPIIVSLSGGAVHDESGVGNAPAQFTITFNSLLPHPALSPDPFPMTVSALDDHSDERRRSCRVYSV
;
A
#
# COMPACT_ATOMS: atom_id res chain seq x y z
N MET A 1 -71.07 -56.58 36.57
CA MET A 1 -70.13 -55.54 37.06
C MET A 1 -68.74 -56.16 37.06
N GLY A 2 -67.96 -55.93 36.01
CA GLY A 2 -66.63 -56.50 35.84
C GLY A 2 -65.64 -55.37 35.58
N HIS A 3 -64.67 -55.23 36.48
CA HIS A 3 -63.50 -54.39 36.30
C HIS A 3 -62.56 -54.99 35.25
N THR A 4 -61.97 -54.14 34.40
CA THR A 4 -60.66 -54.42 33.82
C THR A 4 -59.78 -53.18 34.04
N PRO A 5 -58.65 -53.29 34.77
CA PRO A 5 -57.70 -52.19 34.89
C PRO A 5 -56.88 -52.10 33.59
N SER A 6 -56.88 -50.91 32.98
CA SER A 6 -56.02 -50.59 31.85
C SER A 6 -54.57 -50.57 32.33
N ALA A 7 -53.74 -51.43 31.73
CA ALA A 7 -52.30 -51.48 31.98
C ALA A 7 -51.66 -50.13 31.58
N CYS A 8 -51.13 -49.41 32.56
CA CYS A 8 -50.27 -48.25 32.33
C CYS A 8 -48.90 -48.76 31.84
N GLY A 9 -48.71 -48.78 30.53
CA GLY A 9 -47.42 -49.09 29.91
C GLY A 9 -46.41 -48.01 30.26
N ASN A 10 -45.43 -48.36 31.08
CA ASN A 10 -44.27 -47.53 31.39
C ASN A 10 -43.43 -47.33 30.11
N LEU A 11 -43.68 -46.25 29.38
CA LEU A 11 -42.81 -45.82 28.29
C LEU A 11 -41.48 -45.41 28.92
N ARG A 12 -40.52 -46.35 28.97
CA ARG A 12 -39.12 -46.04 29.31
C ARG A 12 -38.62 -45.00 28.32
N ALA A 13 -38.61 -43.74 28.75
CA ALA A 13 -37.90 -42.67 28.06
C ALA A 13 -36.43 -43.10 27.96
N ARG A 14 -35.97 -43.44 26.76
CA ARG A 14 -34.56 -43.68 26.49
C ARG A 14 -33.86 -42.33 26.69
N GLY A 15 -33.11 -42.20 27.78
CA GLY A 15 -32.28 -41.02 28.04
C GLY A 15 -31.13 -40.98 27.04
N PHE A 16 -30.89 -39.81 26.46
CA PHE A 16 -29.71 -39.56 25.63
C PHE A 16 -28.45 -39.68 26.48
N THR A 17 -27.40 -40.30 25.93
CA THR A 17 -26.10 -40.34 26.60
C THR A 17 -25.41 -38.98 26.50
N LEU A 18 -24.63 -38.61 27.53
CA LEU A 18 -23.88 -37.35 27.53
C LEU A 18 -22.94 -37.22 26.33
N ILE A 19 -22.37 -38.34 25.87
CA ILE A 19 -21.46 -38.37 24.72
C ILE A 19 -22.19 -38.12 23.40
N GLU A 20 -23.40 -38.65 23.21
CA GLU A 20 -24.22 -38.38 22.01
C GLU A 20 -24.57 -36.90 21.92
N LEU A 21 -24.96 -36.29 23.04
CA LEU A 21 -25.25 -34.85 23.06
C LEU A 21 -23.98 -34.02 22.77
N LEU A 22 -22.83 -34.42 23.33
CA LEU A 22 -21.56 -33.71 23.17
C LEU A 22 -21.07 -33.71 21.72
N VAL A 23 -21.19 -34.83 21.01
CA VAL A 23 -20.80 -34.93 19.60
C VAL A 23 -21.73 -34.10 18.71
N VAL A 24 -23.03 -34.03 19.03
CA VAL A 24 -23.98 -33.25 18.23
C VAL A 24 -23.71 -31.75 18.35
N ILE A 25 -23.51 -31.24 19.57
CA ILE A 25 -23.23 -29.81 19.76
C ILE A 25 -21.87 -29.41 19.17
N SER A 26 -20.90 -30.32 19.12
CA SER A 26 -19.58 -30.05 18.53
C SER A 26 -19.64 -29.97 17.00
N ILE A 27 -20.46 -30.80 16.36
CA ILE A 27 -20.66 -30.74 14.90
C ILE A 27 -21.47 -29.48 14.53
N ILE A 28 -22.54 -29.17 15.29
CA ILE A 28 -23.35 -27.97 15.03
C ILE A 28 -22.51 -26.70 15.18
N SER A 29 -21.65 -26.61 16.20
CA SER A 29 -20.81 -25.43 16.40
C SER A 29 -19.78 -25.24 15.28
N LEU A 30 -19.16 -26.32 14.82
CA LEU A 30 -18.23 -26.29 13.69
C LEU A 30 -18.92 -25.81 12.40
N LEU A 31 -20.09 -26.38 12.08
CA LEU A 31 -20.85 -25.98 10.89
C LEU A 31 -21.35 -24.53 10.98
N ALA A 32 -21.78 -24.09 12.17
CA ALA A 32 -22.27 -22.73 12.38
C ALA A 32 -21.20 -21.66 12.09
N VAL A 33 -19.94 -21.91 12.46
CA VAL A 33 -18.83 -20.95 12.22
C VAL A 33 -18.52 -20.79 10.72
N ILE A 34 -18.56 -21.87 9.94
CA ILE A 34 -18.33 -21.80 8.49
C ILE A 34 -19.48 -21.04 7.80
N LEU A 35 -20.72 -21.30 8.23
CA LEU A 35 -21.90 -20.66 7.68
C LEU A 35 -21.94 -19.15 7.96
N THR A 36 -21.58 -18.71 9.16
CA THR A 36 -21.60 -17.27 9.50
C THR A 36 -20.63 -16.44 8.66
N ALA A 37 -19.41 -16.92 8.44
CA ALA A 37 -18.45 -16.23 7.57
C ALA A 37 -18.97 -16.10 6.12
N SER A 38 -19.51 -17.18 5.56
CA SER A 38 -20.08 -17.17 4.20
C SER A 38 -21.28 -16.22 4.05
N LEU A 39 -22.10 -16.10 5.10
CA LEU A 39 -23.27 -15.23 5.11
C LEU A 39 -22.88 -13.74 5.13
N MET A 40 -21.79 -13.38 5.83
CA MET A 40 -21.30 -12.00 5.86
C MET A 40 -20.86 -11.53 4.47
N THR A 41 -20.05 -12.33 3.77
CA THR A 41 -19.61 -12.03 2.40
C THR A 41 -20.78 -11.99 1.41
N ALA A 42 -21.76 -12.89 1.55
CA ALA A 42 -22.95 -12.87 0.70
C ALA A 42 -23.79 -11.60 0.90
N ARG A 43 -23.95 -11.14 2.14
CA ARG A 43 -24.67 -9.89 2.46
C ARG A 43 -23.91 -8.65 1.94
N GLN A 44 -22.59 -8.64 2.07
CA GLN A 44 -21.72 -7.60 1.50
C GLN A 44 -21.90 -7.49 -0.01
N LYS A 45 -21.81 -8.62 -0.73
CA LYS A 45 -22.04 -8.66 -2.19
C LYS A 45 -23.45 -8.21 -2.59
N ALA A 46 -24.47 -8.57 -1.80
CA ALA A 46 -25.84 -8.13 -2.05
C ALA A 46 -25.99 -6.61 -1.91
N ARG A 47 -25.34 -6.00 -0.88
CA ARG A 47 -25.30 -4.54 -0.70
C ARG A 47 -24.58 -3.84 -1.85
N ASP A 48 -23.45 -4.38 -2.29
CA ASP A 48 -22.72 -3.82 -3.43
C ASP A 48 -23.52 -3.89 -4.74
N THR A 49 -24.19 -5.02 -4.98
CA THR A 49 -25.09 -5.17 -6.13
C THR A 49 -26.23 -4.15 -6.08
N ARG A 50 -26.75 -3.86 -4.88
CA ARG A 50 -27.77 -2.83 -4.68
C ARG A 50 -27.23 -1.44 -5.03
N ARG A 51 -26.05 -1.05 -4.53
CA ARG A 51 -25.41 0.24 -4.85
C ARG A 51 -25.23 0.48 -6.34
N LEU A 52 -24.78 -0.54 -7.07
CA LEU A 52 -24.62 -0.46 -8.52
C LEU A 52 -25.97 -0.31 -9.24
N THR A 53 -27.02 -0.96 -8.74
CA THR A 53 -28.37 -0.82 -9.29
C THR A 53 -28.96 0.56 -9.01
N ASP A 54 -28.69 1.10 -7.83
CA ASP A 54 -29.12 2.44 -7.42
C ASP A 54 -28.48 3.51 -8.31
N ILE A 55 -27.17 3.43 -8.60
CA ILE A 55 -26.49 4.34 -9.54
C ILE A 55 -27.10 4.28 -10.94
N LYS A 56 -27.43 3.08 -11.46
CA LYS A 56 -28.11 2.95 -12.77
C LYS A 56 -29.45 3.67 -12.80
N THR A 57 -30.17 3.59 -11.69
CA THR A 57 -31.49 4.22 -11.58
C THR A 57 -31.35 5.74 -11.60
N ILE A 58 -30.38 6.28 -10.88
CA ILE A 58 -30.06 7.72 -10.91
C ILE A 58 -29.60 8.16 -12.31
N ALA A 59 -28.69 7.41 -12.93
CA ALA A 59 -28.20 7.69 -14.26
C ALA A 59 -29.32 7.80 -15.31
N ASN A 60 -30.24 6.81 -15.34
CA ASN A 60 -31.37 6.87 -16.27
C ASN A 60 -32.26 8.11 -16.04
N ALA A 61 -32.44 8.53 -14.79
CA ALA A 61 -33.19 9.74 -14.48
C ALA A 61 -32.48 11.01 -14.97
N LEU A 62 -31.15 11.07 -14.86
CA LEU A 62 -30.34 12.17 -15.38
C LEU A 62 -30.40 12.25 -16.92
N GLU A 63 -30.42 11.10 -17.60
CA GLU A 63 -30.60 11.06 -19.05
C GLU A 63 -31.96 11.60 -19.47
N PHE A 64 -33.05 11.22 -18.78
CA PHE A 64 -34.36 11.79 -19.05
C PHE A 64 -34.41 13.30 -18.79
N TYR A 65 -33.82 13.76 -17.68
CA TYR A 65 -33.70 15.19 -17.40
C TYR A 65 -32.97 15.94 -18.52
N ASN A 66 -31.84 15.41 -18.98
CA ASN A 66 -31.07 16.01 -20.07
C ASN A 66 -31.82 16.02 -21.41
N MET A 67 -32.66 15.02 -21.67
CA MET A 67 -33.52 15.01 -22.88
C MET A 67 -34.54 16.15 -22.88
N ASP A 68 -35.09 16.49 -21.72
CA ASP A 68 -36.14 17.51 -21.59
C ASP A 68 -35.56 18.92 -21.40
N GLU A 69 -34.52 19.07 -20.58
CA GLU A 69 -33.91 20.36 -20.23
C GLU A 69 -32.64 20.70 -21.04
N GLY A 70 -32.11 19.75 -21.81
CA GLY A 70 -30.93 19.95 -22.67
C GLY A 70 -29.58 20.08 -21.96
N HIS A 71 -29.54 19.77 -20.66
CA HIS A 71 -28.33 19.74 -19.82
C HIS A 71 -28.54 18.82 -18.62
N TYR A 72 -27.45 18.37 -17.99
CA TYR A 72 -27.50 17.67 -16.70
C TYR A 72 -27.62 18.65 -15.53
N PRO A 73 -28.22 18.26 -14.39
CA PRO A 73 -28.24 19.05 -13.17
C PRO A 73 -26.84 19.51 -12.79
N ILE A 74 -26.62 20.82 -12.67
CA ILE A 74 -25.29 21.39 -12.46
C ILE A 74 -24.90 21.28 -10.98
N ALA A 75 -23.77 20.62 -10.73
CA ALA A 75 -23.15 20.48 -9.41
C ALA A 75 -21.66 20.74 -9.53
N THR A 76 -21.25 22.01 -9.41
CA THR A 76 -19.85 22.42 -9.58
C THR A 76 -18.92 21.93 -8.47
N GLU A 77 -19.50 21.55 -7.33
CA GLU A 77 -18.84 20.84 -6.23
C GLU A 77 -19.48 19.47 -6.05
N TRP A 78 -18.75 18.54 -5.43
CA TRP A 78 -19.27 17.19 -5.16
C TRP A 78 -20.44 17.25 -4.18
N ALA A 79 -21.64 17.01 -4.68
CA ALA A 79 -22.84 16.82 -3.87
C ALA A 79 -22.85 15.40 -3.31
N THR A 80 -23.15 15.24 -2.02
CA THR A 80 -23.17 13.92 -1.37
C THR A 80 -24.55 13.56 -0.87
N GLY A 81 -24.88 12.28 -1.03
CA GLY A 81 -26.24 11.76 -1.01
C GLY A 81 -26.40 10.50 -0.20
N CYS A 82 -27.24 10.60 0.81
CA CYS A 82 -27.27 9.66 1.90
C CYS A 82 -28.68 9.10 2.18
N GLY A 83 -29.65 9.38 1.31
CA GLY A 83 -31.00 8.87 1.41
C GLY A 83 -31.70 9.29 2.70
N HIS A 84 -32.07 10.57 2.77
CA HIS A 84 -33.28 10.92 3.51
C HIS A 84 -34.44 10.78 2.51
N ALA A 85 -35.41 9.91 2.83
CA ALA A 85 -36.56 9.72 1.96
C ALA A 85 -37.27 11.07 1.73
N GLY A 86 -37.49 11.42 0.46
CA GLY A 86 -38.17 12.66 0.08
C GLY A 86 -37.30 13.92 0.00
N SER A 87 -35.98 13.83 0.19
CA SER A 87 -35.07 14.95 -0.15
C SER A 87 -34.13 14.56 -1.28
N SER A 88 -34.22 15.27 -2.39
CA SER A 88 -33.20 15.21 -3.43
C SER A 88 -31.88 15.74 -2.88
N TRP A 89 -30.79 15.02 -3.13
CA TRP A 89 -29.44 15.43 -2.75
C TRP A 89 -28.60 15.87 -3.94
N ILE A 90 -29.12 15.74 -5.16
CA ILE A 90 -28.43 16.17 -6.38
C ILE A 90 -28.94 17.57 -6.72
N PRO A 91 -28.10 18.61 -6.67
CA PRO A 91 -28.49 19.96 -7.04
C PRO A 91 -28.44 20.18 -8.55
N ASP A 92 -29.24 21.13 -9.01
CA ASP A 92 -29.05 21.89 -10.23
C ASP A 92 -28.90 23.37 -9.87
N GLY A 93 -27.66 23.80 -9.61
CA GLY A 93 -27.40 25.08 -8.95
C GLY A 93 -28.02 25.13 -7.54
N ASP A 94 -28.98 26.03 -7.34
CA ASP A 94 -29.71 26.17 -6.06
C ASP A 94 -31.00 25.33 -5.98
N ASN A 95 -31.37 24.64 -7.07
CA ASN A 95 -32.59 23.85 -7.16
C ASN A 95 -32.33 22.37 -6.87
N TYR A 96 -33.16 21.74 -6.04
CA TYR A 96 -33.08 20.32 -5.71
C TYR A 96 -34.27 19.53 -6.23
N ASP A 97 -35.33 20.18 -6.71
CA ASP A 97 -36.63 19.53 -6.96
C ASP A 97 -36.74 18.81 -8.31
N TRP A 98 -35.72 18.91 -9.17
CA TRP A 98 -35.70 18.25 -10.48
C TRP A 98 -35.98 16.74 -10.36
N SER A 99 -35.48 16.11 -9.30
CA SER A 99 -35.59 14.66 -9.14
C SER A 99 -37.03 14.21 -8.86
N THR A 100 -37.95 15.09 -8.49
CA THR A 100 -39.34 14.71 -8.14
C THR A 100 -40.11 14.10 -9.32
N GLU A 101 -39.76 14.49 -10.55
CA GLU A 101 -40.37 14.00 -11.79
C GLU A 101 -39.64 12.77 -12.36
N TYR A 102 -38.30 12.78 -12.34
CA TYR A 102 -37.48 11.76 -12.99
C TYR A 102 -37.00 10.64 -12.05
N LEU A 103 -36.95 10.90 -10.74
CA LEU A 103 -36.47 9.97 -9.72
C LEU A 103 -37.29 10.11 -8.41
N PRO A 104 -38.52 9.55 -8.36
CA PRO A 104 -39.47 9.76 -7.26
C PRO A 104 -38.91 9.34 -5.89
N ASP A 105 -38.14 8.26 -5.87
CA ASP A 105 -37.47 7.76 -4.66
C ASP A 105 -35.96 7.76 -4.88
N MET A 106 -35.30 8.72 -4.24
CA MET A 106 -33.85 8.81 -4.26
C MET A 106 -33.24 7.61 -3.51
N PRO A 107 -32.34 6.83 -4.14
CA PRO A 107 -31.80 5.63 -3.51
C PRO A 107 -31.05 5.91 -2.22
N ARG A 108 -31.17 4.98 -1.27
CA ARG A 108 -30.49 5.02 0.04
C ARG A 108 -29.49 3.88 0.12
N ASP A 109 -28.28 4.20 0.59
CA ASP A 109 -27.24 3.20 0.80
C ASP A 109 -27.72 2.08 1.77
N PRO A 110 -27.44 0.80 1.46
CA PRO A 110 -27.96 -0.34 2.22
C PRO A 110 -27.18 -0.69 3.50
N SER A 111 -26.14 0.05 3.89
CA SER A 111 -25.32 -0.20 5.10
C SER A 111 -25.90 0.36 6.40
N GLU A 112 -27.13 0.89 6.37
CA GLU A 112 -27.91 1.48 7.49
C GLU A 112 -27.27 2.69 8.21
N ASN A 113 -25.95 2.84 8.17
CA ASN A 113 -25.18 3.94 8.75
C ASN A 113 -25.00 5.08 7.77
N CYS A 114 -26.09 5.74 7.37
CA CYS A 114 -25.92 6.86 6.47
C CYS A 114 -25.54 8.16 7.18
N SER A 115 -24.35 8.66 6.87
CA SER A 115 -23.90 10.01 7.22
C SER A 115 -23.10 10.58 6.06
N ALA A 116 -22.99 11.91 5.94
CA ALA A 116 -22.15 12.55 4.91
C ALA A 116 -20.66 12.14 4.99
N LEU A 117 -20.23 11.55 6.11
CA LEU A 117 -18.88 11.01 6.32
C LEU A 117 -18.79 9.50 6.04
N ASN A 118 -19.90 8.84 5.68
CA ASN A 118 -19.87 7.42 5.31
C ASN A 118 -19.22 7.29 3.93
N GLN A 119 -18.19 6.45 3.85
CA GLN A 119 -17.45 6.19 2.62
C GLN A 119 -18.32 5.50 1.55
N HIS A 120 -19.42 4.86 1.94
CA HIS A 120 -20.41 4.23 1.04
C HIS A 120 -21.50 5.19 0.51
N THR A 121 -21.44 6.48 0.88
CA THR A 121 -22.38 7.52 0.42
C THR A 121 -22.26 7.71 -1.11
N TYR A 122 -23.37 8.04 -1.77
CA TYR A 122 -23.33 8.42 -3.18
C TYR A 122 -22.79 9.84 -3.34
N ALA A 123 -21.98 10.10 -4.36
CA ALA A 123 -21.53 11.45 -4.68
C ALA A 123 -21.78 11.76 -6.16
N TYR A 124 -22.12 13.01 -6.45
CA TYR A 124 -22.46 13.50 -7.78
C TYR A 124 -21.70 14.79 -8.08
N TRP A 125 -21.24 14.91 -9.32
CA TRP A 125 -20.64 16.13 -9.87
C TRP A 125 -21.09 16.28 -11.32
N SER A 126 -21.26 17.52 -11.78
CA SER A 126 -21.64 17.81 -13.16
C SER A 126 -21.27 19.23 -13.57
N ASP A 127 -20.80 19.39 -14.80
CA ASP A 127 -20.58 20.69 -15.47
C ASP A 127 -21.76 21.08 -16.39
N GLY A 128 -22.85 20.32 -16.36
CA GLY A 128 -24.04 20.48 -17.21
C GLY A 128 -23.94 19.76 -18.56
N SER A 129 -22.74 19.43 -19.04
CA SER A 129 -22.52 18.64 -20.27
C SER A 129 -22.09 17.21 -19.98
N ASN A 130 -21.35 17.00 -18.90
CA ASN A 130 -20.89 15.72 -18.38
C ASN A 130 -21.27 15.62 -16.91
N TYR A 131 -21.48 14.40 -16.45
CA TYR A 131 -21.71 14.13 -15.04
C TYR A 131 -20.92 12.90 -14.59
N GLN A 132 -20.71 12.81 -13.28
CA GLN A 132 -20.13 11.64 -12.62
C GLN A 132 -20.95 11.28 -11.39
N ILE A 133 -21.28 9.99 -11.24
CA ILE A 133 -21.81 9.44 -9.99
C ILE A 133 -20.80 8.44 -9.44
N THR A 134 -20.54 8.52 -8.13
CA THR A 134 -19.62 7.61 -7.45
C THR A 134 -20.20 7.04 -6.15
N THR A 135 -19.74 5.84 -5.79
CA THR A 135 -19.95 5.19 -4.48
C THR A 135 -18.78 4.26 -4.19
N GLN A 136 -18.50 4.00 -2.91
CA GLN A 136 -17.53 2.98 -2.50
C GLN A 136 -18.23 1.64 -2.22
N LEU A 137 -17.76 0.57 -2.84
CA LEU A 137 -18.25 -0.78 -2.56
C LEU A 137 -17.58 -1.38 -1.33
N GLU A 138 -18.30 -2.17 -0.55
CA GLU A 138 -17.75 -2.83 0.62
C GLU A 138 -16.76 -3.92 0.25
N SER A 139 -17.00 -4.66 -0.83
CA SER A 139 -16.09 -5.72 -1.32
C SER A 139 -14.76 -5.18 -1.83
N SER A 140 -14.61 -3.86 -1.90
CA SER A 140 -13.47 -3.23 -2.56
C SER A 140 -12.38 -2.76 -1.63
N VAL A 141 -12.45 -2.89 -0.30
CA VAL A 141 -11.35 -2.43 0.58
C VAL A 141 -10.27 -3.53 0.75
N PRO A 142 -9.05 -3.42 0.17
CA PRO A 142 -7.85 -3.96 0.80
C PRO A 142 -7.38 -3.02 1.93
N PRO A 143 -6.67 -3.53 2.94
CA PRO A 143 -6.43 -2.85 4.21
C PRO A 143 -5.30 -1.82 4.15
N ASP A 144 -5.35 -0.86 3.23
CA ASP A 144 -4.57 0.39 3.28
C ASP A 144 -4.76 1.24 2.01
N THR A 145 -5.35 2.42 2.23
CA THR A 145 -5.16 3.63 1.40
C THR A 145 -5.74 3.61 -0.03
N GLY A 146 -6.90 4.28 -0.17
CA GLY A 146 -7.28 5.05 -1.35
C GLY A 146 -7.68 4.28 -2.59
N GLY A 147 -8.95 4.42 -2.99
CA GLY A 147 -9.37 4.19 -4.37
C GLY A 147 -10.13 2.91 -4.58
N ASN A 148 -11.44 2.94 -4.33
CA ASN A 148 -12.40 2.09 -5.02
C ASN A 148 -13.74 2.81 -5.16
N ASN A 149 -13.71 3.93 -5.87
CA ASN A 149 -14.95 4.58 -6.32
C ASN A 149 -15.39 3.85 -7.59
N TYR A 150 -16.64 3.43 -7.71
CA TYR A 150 -17.16 3.06 -9.04
C TYR A 150 -17.65 4.35 -9.68
N SER A 151 -17.08 4.73 -10.82
CA SER A 151 -17.51 5.93 -11.55
C SER A 151 -18.41 5.50 -12.70
N PHE A 152 -19.62 6.05 -12.74
CA PHE A 152 -20.52 5.91 -13.87
C PHE A 152 -20.50 7.21 -14.68
N ASP A 153 -20.16 7.11 -15.96
CA ASP A 153 -19.93 8.24 -16.88
C ASP A 153 -21.10 8.54 -17.83
N GLY A 154 -22.27 7.94 -17.60
CA GLY A 154 -23.42 8.02 -18.51
C GLY A 154 -23.55 6.82 -19.46
N THR A 155 -22.47 6.10 -19.75
CA THR A 155 -22.49 4.99 -20.73
C THR A 155 -22.06 3.65 -20.14
N SER A 156 -21.20 3.65 -19.11
CA SER A 156 -20.70 2.42 -18.51
C SER A 156 -20.26 2.61 -17.04
N PHE A 157 -20.34 1.52 -16.26
CA PHE A 157 -19.66 1.48 -14.96
C PHE A 157 -18.20 1.23 -15.22
N GLN A 158 -17.36 2.23 -14.96
CA GLN A 158 -15.93 2.05 -14.92
C GLN A 158 -15.51 1.93 -13.45
N PRO A 159 -14.79 0.87 -13.05
CA PRO A 159 -14.08 0.92 -11.78
C PRO A 159 -13.16 2.15 -11.83
N PHE A 160 -13.10 2.96 -10.77
CA PHE A 160 -12.00 3.91 -10.61
C PHE A 160 -10.74 3.05 -10.47
N ILE A 161 -10.04 2.90 -11.59
CA ILE A 161 -8.71 2.34 -11.58
C ILE A 161 -7.83 3.49 -11.11
N ASP A 162 -7.32 3.38 -9.89
CA ASP A 162 -6.25 4.25 -9.41
C ASP A 162 -5.03 4.03 -10.31
N THR A 163 -4.91 4.75 -11.42
CA THR A 163 -3.76 4.62 -12.33
C THR A 163 -2.56 5.43 -11.84
N ALA A 164 -2.64 6.08 -10.67
CA ALA A 164 -1.56 6.90 -10.17
C ALA A 164 -0.42 5.99 -9.68
N PRO A 165 0.81 6.17 -10.20
CA PRO A 165 1.89 5.28 -9.82
C PRO A 165 2.27 5.47 -8.35
N PHE A 166 2.37 4.39 -7.59
CA PHE A 166 2.73 4.46 -6.17
C PHE A 166 4.23 4.70 -5.97
N THR A 167 4.61 5.33 -4.87
CA THR A 167 6.00 5.67 -4.59
C THR A 167 6.74 4.49 -3.94
N ALA A 168 7.99 4.31 -4.38
CA ALA A 168 8.97 3.43 -3.75
C ALA A 168 10.04 4.30 -3.09
N ALA A 169 10.42 3.96 -1.86
CA ALA A 169 11.49 4.62 -1.13
C ALA A 169 12.60 3.61 -0.84
N PHE A 170 13.84 4.08 -0.99
CA PHE A 170 15.03 3.35 -0.63
C PHE A 170 15.65 3.98 0.61
N SER A 171 16.15 3.15 1.52
CA SER A 171 16.92 3.61 2.67
C SER A 171 18.02 2.62 3.01
N SER A 172 19.09 3.10 3.63
CA SER A 172 20.17 2.27 4.14
C SER A 172 20.56 2.75 5.53
N LEU A 173 20.95 1.81 6.39
CA LEU A 173 21.57 2.13 7.68
C LEU A 173 23.10 2.25 7.56
N ALA A 174 23.68 1.94 6.40
CA ALA A 174 25.10 2.14 6.16
C ALA A 174 25.42 3.65 6.05
N PRO A 175 26.58 4.10 6.55
CA PRO A 175 27.00 5.50 6.40
C PRO A 175 27.26 5.84 4.92
N ASP A 176 27.21 7.12 4.54
CA ASP A 176 27.63 7.56 3.21
C ASP A 176 28.78 8.57 3.35
N PRO A 177 30.02 8.24 2.90
CA PRO A 177 30.43 7.01 2.22
C PRO A 177 30.52 5.77 3.14
N THR A 178 30.36 4.57 2.57
CA THR A 178 30.45 3.28 3.27
C THR A 178 31.63 2.44 2.79
N ASN A 179 32.23 1.68 3.71
CA ASN A 179 33.17 0.59 3.40
C ASN A 179 32.53 -0.80 3.62
N GLN A 180 31.24 -0.85 3.94
CA GLN A 180 30.50 -2.08 4.18
C GLN A 180 30.13 -2.76 2.84
N SER A 181 30.42 -4.06 2.71
CA SER A 181 30.01 -4.88 1.57
C SER A 181 29.63 -6.28 2.07
N PRO A 182 28.41 -6.80 1.76
CA PRO A 182 27.32 -6.15 1.01
C PRO A 182 26.65 -4.98 1.77
N ILE A 183 26.18 -3.97 1.03
CA ILE A 183 25.44 -2.83 1.57
C ILE A 183 23.98 -3.24 1.78
N PRO A 184 23.45 -3.19 3.01
CA PRO A 184 22.03 -3.44 3.27
C PRO A 184 21.20 -2.23 2.85
N ILE A 185 20.19 -2.46 2.04
CA ILE A 185 19.23 -1.44 1.61
C ILE A 185 17.82 -1.98 1.86
N VAL A 186 16.97 -1.13 2.39
CA VAL A 186 15.55 -1.40 2.59
C VAL A 186 14.78 -0.67 1.49
N VAL A 187 13.92 -1.41 0.80
CA VAL A 187 12.95 -0.86 -0.14
C VAL A 187 11.58 -0.90 0.52
N SER A 188 10.92 0.25 0.62
CA SER A 188 9.56 0.35 1.13
C SER A 188 8.62 0.94 0.09
N PHE A 189 7.41 0.39 0.03
CA PHE A 189 6.35 0.82 -0.88
C PHE A 189 5.19 1.42 -0.10
N ALA A 190 4.49 2.37 -0.71
CA ALA A 190 3.27 2.94 -0.15
C ALA A 190 2.07 1.97 -0.14
N ARG A 191 2.16 0.85 -0.88
CA ARG A 191 1.13 -0.19 -1.03
C ARG A 191 1.77 -1.58 -1.08
N SER A 192 0.96 -2.61 -0.85
CA SER A 192 1.33 -4.01 -1.05
C SER A 192 1.66 -4.30 -2.51
N VAL A 193 2.73 -5.06 -2.78
CA VAL A 193 3.18 -5.38 -4.15
C VAL A 193 3.23 -6.89 -4.40
N VAL A 194 2.97 -7.32 -5.64
CA VAL A 194 2.79 -8.75 -5.99
C VAL A 194 3.91 -9.38 -6.81
N ASP A 195 4.70 -8.58 -7.53
CA ASP A 195 5.69 -9.06 -8.53
C ASP A 195 7.10 -8.50 -8.30
N PHE A 196 7.38 -7.95 -7.12
CA PHE A 196 8.72 -7.44 -6.81
C PHE A 196 9.72 -8.59 -6.66
N THR A 197 10.68 -8.63 -7.57
CA THR A 197 11.78 -9.62 -7.57
C THR A 197 13.13 -8.94 -7.66
N GLN A 198 14.21 -9.70 -7.48
CA GLN A 198 15.57 -9.21 -7.68
C GLN A 198 15.78 -8.60 -9.08
N SER A 199 15.09 -9.10 -10.10
CA SER A 199 15.21 -8.60 -11.48
C SER A 199 14.57 -7.23 -11.71
N SER A 200 13.68 -6.80 -10.82
CA SER A 200 13.04 -5.47 -10.88
C SER A 200 14.02 -4.36 -10.54
N VAL A 201 15.13 -4.67 -9.84
CA VAL A 201 16.13 -3.70 -9.40
C VAL A 201 17.34 -3.72 -10.33
N SER A 202 17.72 -2.55 -10.84
CA SER A 202 18.96 -2.39 -11.60
C SER A 202 20.00 -1.65 -10.76
N VAL A 203 21.25 -2.11 -10.84
CA VAL A 203 22.37 -1.54 -10.09
C VAL A 203 23.49 -1.17 -11.05
N VAL A 204 23.96 0.07 -10.98
CA VAL A 204 25.14 0.55 -11.70
C VAL A 204 26.34 0.43 -10.78
N ARG A 205 27.44 -0.17 -11.27
CA ARG A 205 28.69 -0.43 -10.50
C ARG A 205 28.49 -1.35 -9.29
N GLY A 206 27.59 -2.29 -9.43
CA GLY A 206 27.30 -3.31 -8.44
C GLY A 206 26.26 -4.30 -8.95
N PHE A 207 25.89 -5.26 -8.11
CA PHE A 207 24.79 -6.17 -8.36
C PHE A 207 24.05 -6.46 -7.05
N VAL A 208 22.78 -6.86 -7.16
CA VAL A 208 22.02 -7.35 -6.00
C VAL A 208 22.55 -8.74 -5.66
N SER A 209 23.15 -8.93 -4.50
CA SER A 209 23.69 -10.20 -4.01
C SER A 209 22.74 -10.94 -3.07
N GLY A 210 21.71 -10.26 -2.55
CA GLY A 210 20.66 -10.86 -1.75
C GLY A 210 19.35 -10.10 -1.83
N PHE A 211 18.25 -10.82 -1.73
CA PHE A 211 16.89 -10.29 -1.77
C PHE A 211 16.03 -11.07 -0.77
N SER A 212 15.38 -10.38 0.16
CA SER A 212 14.53 -10.99 1.18
C SER A 212 13.26 -10.15 1.38
N PRO A 213 12.06 -10.69 1.10
CA PRO A 213 10.82 -10.06 1.53
C PRO A 213 10.74 -10.07 3.05
N VAL A 214 10.25 -8.98 3.65
CA VAL A 214 9.99 -8.87 5.09
C VAL A 214 8.48 -8.77 5.32
N LEU A 215 7.84 -7.85 4.60
CA LEU A 215 6.40 -7.65 4.54
C LEU A 215 5.99 -7.43 3.08
N ALA A 216 4.69 -7.41 2.81
CA ALA A 216 4.18 -7.13 1.46
C ALA A 216 4.53 -5.71 0.95
N THR A 217 4.94 -4.80 1.83
CA THR A 217 5.35 -3.42 1.53
C THR A 217 6.84 -3.15 1.78
N LEU A 218 7.59 -4.13 2.32
CA LEU A 218 8.95 -3.90 2.83
C LEU A 218 9.89 -5.06 2.49
N TYR A 219 11.01 -4.74 1.87
CA TYR A 219 11.97 -5.69 1.34
C TYR A 219 13.40 -5.30 1.69
N ASN A 220 14.21 -6.30 2.05
CA ASN A 220 15.64 -6.13 2.23
C ASN A 220 16.35 -6.57 0.95
N ILE A 221 17.21 -5.71 0.42
CA ILE A 221 18.15 -6.04 -0.65
C ILE A 221 19.57 -5.82 -0.16
N PHE A 222 20.49 -6.67 -0.63
CA PHE A 222 21.92 -6.57 -0.35
C PHE A 222 22.63 -6.28 -1.66
N VAL A 223 23.39 -5.19 -1.71
CA VAL A 223 24.11 -4.77 -2.92
C VAL A 223 25.60 -4.94 -2.72
N THR A 224 26.25 -5.64 -3.65
CA THR A 224 27.70 -5.80 -3.65
C THR A 224 28.33 -4.84 -4.67
N PRO A 225 29.18 -3.89 -4.23
CA PRO A 225 29.93 -3.00 -5.12
C PRO A 225 30.91 -3.76 -6.02
N THR A 226 31.17 -3.23 -7.22
CA THR A 226 32.30 -3.67 -8.05
C THR A 226 33.50 -2.74 -7.98
N ASP A 227 33.28 -1.45 -7.70
CA ASP A 227 34.28 -0.39 -7.77
C ASP A 227 34.15 0.59 -6.59
N ASN A 228 35.21 1.37 -6.31
CA ASN A 228 35.24 2.42 -5.28
C ASN A 228 34.64 3.74 -5.81
N ASP A 229 33.35 3.71 -6.11
CA ASP A 229 32.62 4.81 -6.74
C ASP A 229 31.18 4.88 -6.20
N PRO A 230 30.42 5.95 -6.54
CA PRO A 230 28.99 6.02 -6.30
C PRO A 230 28.26 4.85 -7.01
N ILE A 231 27.52 4.08 -6.21
CA ILE A 231 26.63 3.02 -6.67
C ILE A 231 25.24 3.62 -6.84
N ILE A 232 24.60 3.35 -7.98
CA ILE A 232 23.23 3.79 -8.24
C ILE A 232 22.34 2.55 -8.26
N VAL A 233 21.40 2.49 -7.33
CA VAL A 233 20.35 1.46 -7.29
C VAL A 233 19.08 2.12 -7.80
N SER A 234 18.44 1.53 -8.81
CA SER A 234 17.24 2.11 -9.40
C SER A 234 16.14 1.08 -9.64
N LEU A 235 14.92 1.57 -9.50
CA LEU A 235 13.68 0.90 -9.82
C LEU A 235 13.00 1.71 -10.92
N SER A 236 12.86 1.13 -12.11
CA SER A 236 12.16 1.80 -13.21
C SER A 236 10.67 1.97 -12.87
N GLY A 237 10.02 2.93 -13.52
CA GLY A 237 8.56 3.06 -13.40
C GLY A 237 7.86 1.83 -13.97
N GLY A 238 6.85 1.31 -13.27
CA GLY A 238 6.14 0.09 -13.64
C GLY A 238 6.97 -1.20 -13.54
N ALA A 239 8.08 -1.19 -12.81
CA ALA A 239 8.86 -2.40 -12.53
C ALA A 239 8.16 -3.35 -11.55
N VAL A 240 7.24 -2.82 -10.76
CA VAL A 240 6.50 -3.51 -9.71
C VAL A 240 5.06 -3.03 -9.72
N HIS A 241 4.14 -3.94 -9.49
CA HIS A 241 2.70 -3.72 -9.47
C HIS A 241 2.06 -4.11 -8.14
N ASP A 242 0.93 -3.49 -7.83
CA ASP A 242 0.02 -3.91 -6.76
C ASP A 242 -0.99 -4.96 -7.27
N GLU A 243 -1.85 -5.46 -6.38
CA GLU A 243 -2.92 -6.43 -6.73
C GLU A 243 -3.92 -5.88 -7.77
N SER A 244 -3.98 -4.56 -7.92
CA SER A 244 -4.84 -3.86 -8.88
C SER A 244 -4.15 -3.63 -10.24
N GLY A 245 -2.88 -4.01 -10.38
CA GLY A 245 -2.10 -3.85 -11.61
C GLY A 245 -1.51 -2.45 -11.81
N VAL A 246 -1.52 -1.60 -10.79
CA VAL A 246 -0.96 -0.24 -10.84
C VAL A 246 0.55 -0.33 -10.67
N GLY A 247 1.32 0.37 -11.49
CA GLY A 247 2.79 0.34 -11.43
C GLY A 247 3.41 1.35 -10.46
N ASN A 248 4.63 1.12 -10.00
CA ASN A 248 5.38 2.10 -9.21
C ASN A 248 5.87 3.31 -10.06
N ALA A 249 6.12 4.44 -9.41
CA ALA A 249 6.86 5.56 -9.98
C ALA A 249 8.38 5.24 -9.98
N PRO A 250 9.18 5.78 -10.93
CA PRO A 250 10.62 5.54 -10.94
C PRO A 250 11.27 6.07 -9.65
N ALA A 251 12.16 5.28 -9.07
CA ALA A 251 12.86 5.62 -7.84
C ALA A 251 14.34 5.25 -7.96
N GLN A 252 15.21 6.01 -7.31
CA GLN A 252 16.64 5.75 -7.28
C GLN A 252 17.24 6.06 -5.91
N PHE A 253 18.34 5.37 -5.61
CA PHE A 253 19.15 5.55 -4.43
C PHE A 253 20.61 5.57 -4.84
N THR A 254 21.39 6.43 -4.18
CA THR A 254 22.82 6.52 -4.43
C THR A 254 23.55 6.47 -3.10
N ILE A 255 24.61 5.67 -3.04
CA ILE A 255 25.53 5.59 -1.90
C ILE A 255 26.94 5.40 -2.43
N THR A 256 27.92 6.07 -1.81
CA THR A 256 29.32 5.98 -2.22
C THR A 256 30.01 4.83 -1.52
N PHE A 257 30.55 3.86 -2.27
CA PHE A 257 31.40 2.81 -1.70
C PHE A 257 32.86 3.22 -1.76
N ASN A 258 33.55 3.07 -0.63
CA ASN A 258 34.98 3.30 -0.53
C ASN A 258 35.63 2.30 0.43
N SER A 259 36.40 1.36 -0.10
CA SER A 259 37.16 0.38 0.65
C SER A 259 38.54 0.88 1.11
N LEU A 260 38.95 2.08 0.72
CA LEU A 260 40.25 2.64 1.09
C LEU A 260 40.19 3.14 2.53
N LEU A 261 41.05 2.58 3.38
CA LEU A 261 41.25 3.11 4.74
C LEU A 261 41.79 4.54 4.65
N PRO A 262 41.41 5.46 5.56
CA PRO A 262 42.12 6.72 5.70
C PRO A 262 43.58 6.40 5.98
N HIS A 263 44.48 6.76 5.06
CA HIS A 263 45.90 6.67 5.33
C HIS A 263 46.21 7.64 6.48
N PRO A 264 46.88 7.20 7.57
CA PRO A 264 47.38 8.15 8.56
C PRO A 264 48.32 9.11 7.85
N ALA A 265 48.01 10.41 7.91
CA ALA A 265 48.91 11.43 7.42
C ALA A 265 50.25 11.25 8.14
N LEU A 266 51.31 10.96 7.39
CA LEU A 266 52.66 11.14 7.90
C LEU A 266 52.80 12.62 8.22
N SER A 267 52.70 12.97 9.50
CA SER A 267 53.10 14.29 9.98
C SER A 267 54.55 14.49 9.52
N PRO A 268 54.89 15.58 8.81
CA PRO A 268 56.29 15.91 8.63
C PRO A 268 56.88 16.19 10.01
N ASP A 269 57.74 15.29 10.49
CA ASP A 269 58.49 15.50 11.74
C ASP A 269 59.26 16.84 11.63
N PRO A 270 59.09 17.78 12.56
CA PRO A 270 59.95 18.95 12.63
C PRO A 270 61.27 18.50 13.27
N PHE A 271 62.23 18.04 12.48
CA PHE A 271 63.61 17.98 12.94
C PHE A 271 64.12 19.41 13.16
N PRO A 272 64.59 19.80 14.35
CA PRO A 272 65.28 21.06 14.51
C PRO A 272 66.74 20.86 14.08
N MET A 273 67.09 21.29 12.86
CA MET A 273 68.49 21.55 12.53
C MET A 273 68.83 23.00 12.90
N THR A 274 69.18 23.23 14.16
CA THR A 274 70.08 24.34 14.51
C THR A 274 71.51 23.81 14.48
N VAL A 275 72.19 24.01 13.35
CA VAL A 275 73.65 23.86 13.28
C VAL A 275 74.26 25.06 14.00
N SER A 276 74.73 24.84 15.23
CA SER A 276 75.60 25.79 15.93
C SER A 276 76.97 25.74 15.28
N ALA A 277 77.37 26.81 14.59
CA ALA A 277 78.73 26.98 14.12
C ALA A 277 79.64 27.20 15.35
N LEU A 278 80.37 26.16 15.74
CA LEU A 278 81.57 26.30 16.55
C LEU A 278 82.74 26.49 15.59
N ASP A 279 83.27 27.71 15.54
CA ASP A 279 84.64 27.96 15.11
C ASP A 279 85.57 27.13 16.02
N ASP A 280 86.37 26.22 15.46
CA ASP A 280 87.75 26.08 15.94
C ASP A 280 88.70 25.34 14.98
N HIS A 281 89.88 25.94 14.85
CA HIS A 281 91.18 25.41 14.45
C HIS A 281 91.41 24.76 13.07
N SER A 282 91.93 25.60 12.16
CA SER A 282 92.87 25.23 11.11
C SER A 282 94.34 25.41 11.58
N ASP A 283 94.97 24.33 12.05
CA ASP A 283 96.43 24.11 12.11
C ASP A 283 96.59 22.62 12.53
N GLU A 284 97.47 21.75 12.04
CA GLU A 284 98.81 21.94 11.52
C GLU A 284 99.29 20.61 10.88
N ARG A 285 99.86 20.71 9.66
CA ARG A 285 101.04 20.00 9.14
C ARG A 285 101.31 18.48 9.39
N ARG A 286 101.48 17.82 8.23
CA ARG A 286 102.68 17.05 7.78
C ARG A 286 102.92 15.58 8.23
N ARG A 287 102.90 14.73 7.18
CA ARG A 287 103.95 13.78 6.70
C ARG A 287 104.25 12.49 7.49
N SER A 288 103.87 11.36 6.86
CA SER A 288 104.72 10.30 6.27
C SER A 288 105.83 9.59 7.08
N CYS A 289 105.94 8.27 6.79
CA CYS A 289 107.02 7.29 7.06
C CYS A 289 106.94 6.60 8.44
N ARG A 290 107.33 5.33 8.65
CA ARG A 290 107.67 4.14 7.84
C ARG A 290 107.89 3.00 8.86
N VAL A 291 107.59 1.78 8.44
CA VAL A 291 107.92 0.44 8.94
C VAL A 291 109.07 0.27 9.98
N TYR A 292 108.77 -0.55 11.00
CA TYR A 292 109.55 -1.44 11.89
C TYR A 292 111.09 -1.55 11.85
N SER A 293 111.68 -1.65 13.07
CA SER A 293 112.66 -2.65 13.61
C SER A 293 113.38 -2.02 14.82
N VAL A 294 113.69 -2.63 15.97
CA VAL A 294 113.78 -4.01 16.50
C VAL A 294 113.27 -3.95 17.96
#